data_AF-A0A2E9JKU8-F1
#
_entry.id   AF-A0A2E9JKU8-F1
#
_cell.length_a   1.000
_cell.length_b   1.000
_cell.length_c   1.000
_cell.angle_alpha   90.00
_cell.angle_beta   90.00
_cell.angle_gamma   90.00
#
_symmetry.space_group_name_H-M   'P 1'
#
loop_
_entity.id
_entity.type
_entity.pdbx_description
1 polymer ?
#
loop_
_entity_poly.entity_id
_entity_poly.type
_entity_poly.pdbx_seq_one_letter_code
_entity_poly.pdbx_strand_id
1 'polypeptide(L)'
;MGVIAGIVFLAIEVQQNTEIMQAQTQDSITEKQMDWYMNIGTSEFASDLYFKGREEGVLAFEVDSAEINAFNFIAHANPRIWENEWYQYKKQLFEDDEFLARNRIWPVLLSSPGFRAVWDSQKGIYAPDFREYLDAKLEGYLSGNSFESL
;
A
#
# COMPACT_ATOMS: atom_id res chain seq x y z
N MET A 1 -4.78 -28.09 -39.53
CA MET A 1 -3.69 -28.45 -38.60
C MET A 1 -2.85 -27.25 -38.18
N GLY A 2 -2.24 -26.49 -39.11
CA GLY A 2 -1.41 -25.32 -38.76
C GLY A 2 -2.11 -24.23 -37.94
N VAL A 3 -3.38 -23.93 -38.23
CA VAL A 3 -4.17 -22.93 -37.46
C VAL A 3 -4.43 -23.39 -36.02
N ILE A 4 -4.79 -24.65 -35.81
CA ILE A 4 -5.08 -25.20 -34.47
C ILE A 4 -3.79 -25.23 -33.63
N ALA A 5 -2.67 -25.68 -34.22
CA ALA A 5 -1.38 -25.66 -33.54
C ALA A 5 -0.93 -24.23 -33.20
N GLY A 6 -1.18 -23.26 -34.09
CA GLY A 6 -0.90 -21.84 -33.85
C GLY A 6 -1.73 -21.25 -32.70
N ILE A 7 -3.02 -21.58 -32.60
CA ILE A 7 -3.89 -21.13 -31.50
C ILE A 7 -3.42 -21.70 -30.15
N VAL A 8 -3.07 -22.99 -30.12
CA VAL A 8 -2.56 -23.64 -28.89
C VAL A 8 -1.26 -23.00 -28.43
N PHE A 9 -0.33 -22.75 -29.36
CA PHE A 9 0.95 -22.10 -29.03
C PHE A 9 0.74 -20.69 -28.48
N LEU A 10 -0.13 -19.89 -29.11
CA LEU A 10 -0.47 -18.55 -28.64
C LEU A 10 -1.09 -18.57 -27.23
N ALA A 11 -1.99 -19.52 -26.96
CA ALA A 11 -2.60 -19.65 -25.64
C ALA A 11 -1.55 -19.93 -24.54
N ILE A 12 -0.58 -20.81 -24.83
CA ILE A 12 0.53 -21.10 -23.91
C ILE A 12 1.41 -19.85 -23.70
N GLU A 13 1.73 -19.13 -24.77
CA GLU A 13 2.56 -17.92 -24.69
C GLU A 13 1.88 -16.81 -23.89
N VAL A 14 0.57 -16.62 -24.06
CA VAL A 14 -0.22 -15.66 -23.27
C VAL A 14 -0.23 -16.04 -21.79
N GLN A 15 -0.35 -17.33 -21.47
CA GLN A 15 -0.29 -17.81 -20.10
C GLN A 15 1.08 -17.55 -19.46
N GLN A 16 2.17 -17.92 -20.15
CA GLN A 16 3.54 -17.67 -19.67
C GLN A 16 3.83 -16.17 -19.49
N ASN A 17 3.38 -15.33 -20.43
CA ASN A 17 3.53 -13.88 -20.30
C ASN A 17 2.77 -13.35 -19.07
N THR A 18 1.61 -13.92 -18.75
CA THR A 18 0.84 -13.55 -17.56
C THR A 18 1.59 -13.91 -16.27
N GLU A 19 2.13 -15.12 -16.19
CA GLU A 19 2.92 -15.58 -15.04
C GLU A 19 4.17 -14.71 -14.82
N ILE A 20 4.87 -14.34 -15.89
CA ILE A 20 6.04 -13.44 -15.82
C ILE A 20 5.63 -12.05 -15.30
N MET A 21 4.53 -11.50 -15.82
CA MET A 21 4.04 -10.19 -15.38
C MET A 21 3.62 -10.19 -13.91
N GLN A 22 2.99 -11.27 -13.44
CA GLN A 22 2.64 -11.45 -12.02
C GLN A 22 3.89 -11.46 -11.14
N ALA A 23 4.88 -12.29 -11.46
CA ALA A 23 6.13 -12.39 -10.71
C ALA A 23 6.88 -11.05 -10.66
N GLN A 24 7.01 -10.35 -11.80
CA GLN A 24 7.64 -9.02 -11.85
C GLN A 24 6.89 -7.98 -11.02
N THR A 25 5.57 -8.05 -10.99
CA THR A 25 4.73 -7.13 -10.22
C THR A 25 4.89 -7.37 -8.71
N GLN A 26 4.89 -8.63 -8.28
CA GLN A 26 5.15 -9.04 -6.90
C GLN A 26 6.53 -8.60 -6.42
N ASP A 27 7.57 -8.83 -7.24
CA ASP A 27 8.94 -8.42 -6.94
C ASP A 27 9.04 -6.89 -6.78
N SER A 28 8.49 -6.12 -7.74
CA SER A 28 8.56 -4.65 -7.69
C SER A 28 7.81 -4.05 -6.50
N ILE A 29 6.68 -4.65 -6.10
CA ILE A 29 5.94 -4.20 -4.91
C ILE A 29 6.70 -4.54 -3.63
N THR A 30 7.26 -5.75 -3.56
CA THR A 30 8.06 -6.18 -2.42
C THR A 30 9.31 -5.32 -2.25
N GLU A 31 9.98 -4.98 -3.36
CA GLU A 31 11.12 -4.05 -3.38
C GLU A 31 10.73 -2.67 -2.81
N LYS A 32 9.63 -2.07 -3.28
CA LYS A 32 9.14 -0.77 -2.75
C LYS A 32 8.83 -0.82 -1.25
N GLN A 33 8.24 -1.91 -0.77
CA GLN A 33 7.99 -2.08 0.66
C GLN A 33 9.30 -2.23 1.46
N MET A 34 10.24 -3.04 0.96
CA MET A 34 11.56 -3.21 1.59
C MET A 34 12.35 -1.91 1.61
N ASP A 35 12.33 -1.13 0.54
CA ASP A 35 12.94 0.20 0.49
C ASP A 35 12.32 1.13 1.53
N TRP A 36 11.00 1.12 1.69
CA TRP A 36 10.34 1.90 2.73
C TRP A 36 10.78 1.47 4.13
N TYR A 37 10.79 0.16 4.42
CA TYR A 37 11.27 -0.37 5.70
C TYR A 37 12.73 -0.02 5.97
N MET A 38 13.60 -0.15 4.97
CA MET A 38 15.03 0.12 5.11
C MET A 38 15.31 1.60 5.29
N ASN A 39 14.60 2.49 4.58
CA ASN A 39 14.74 3.94 4.75
C ASN A 39 14.44 4.39 6.18
N ILE A 40 13.45 3.77 6.84
CA ILE A 40 13.13 4.05 8.24
C ILE A 40 14.10 3.33 9.19
N GLY A 41 14.30 2.03 8.99
CA GLY A 41 15.04 1.16 9.91
C GLY A 41 16.55 1.38 9.94
N THR A 42 17.14 2.04 8.93
CA THR A 42 18.59 2.32 8.87
C THR A 42 18.95 3.76 9.20
N SER A 43 17.97 4.64 9.38
CA SER A 43 18.17 6.05 9.72
C SER A 43 17.59 6.34 11.09
N GLU A 44 18.45 6.65 12.06
CA GLU A 44 18.03 7.02 13.42
C GLU A 44 17.05 8.19 13.38
N PHE A 45 17.33 9.20 12.55
CA PHE A 45 16.44 10.34 12.34
C PHE A 45 15.08 9.92 11.77
N ALA A 46 15.03 9.09 10.72
CA ALA A 46 13.76 8.67 10.14
C ALA A 46 12.96 7.77 11.10
N SER A 47 13.64 6.90 11.86
CA SER A 47 13.03 6.10 12.92
C SER A 47 12.42 6.97 14.01
N ASP A 48 13.14 7.98 14.52
CA ASP A 48 12.63 8.90 15.54
C ASP A 48 11.39 9.64 15.04
N LEU A 49 11.46 10.23 13.84
CA LEU A 49 10.32 10.90 13.21
C LEU A 49 9.12 9.96 13.04
N TYR A 50 9.35 8.71 12.61
CA TYR A 50 8.29 7.73 12.43
C TYR A 50 7.57 7.45 13.76
N PHE A 51 8.30 7.15 14.83
CA PHE A 51 7.69 6.84 16.12
C PHE A 51 6.98 8.05 16.72
N LYS A 52 7.67 9.19 16.76
CA LYS A 52 7.16 10.43 17.31
C LYS A 52 5.91 10.91 16.58
N GLY A 53 5.97 10.96 15.24
CA GLY A 53 4.86 11.40 14.41
C GLY A 53 3.70 10.40 14.39
N ARG A 54 3.95 9.09 14.46
CA ARG A 54 2.87 8.08 14.49
C ARG A 54 1.92 8.27 15.67
N GLU A 55 2.48 8.45 16.86
CA GLU A 55 1.70 8.52 18.11
C GLU A 55 1.08 9.90 18.34
N GLU A 56 1.85 10.98 18.11
CA GLU A 56 1.45 12.35 18.46
C GLU A 56 1.00 13.19 17.26
N GLY A 57 1.22 12.70 16.03
CA GLY A 57 0.85 13.38 14.80
C GLY A 57 1.57 14.70 14.57
N VAL A 58 0.88 15.65 13.95
CA VAL A 58 1.42 16.98 13.63
C VAL A 58 1.78 17.80 14.88
N LEU A 59 1.20 17.47 16.04
CA LEU A 59 1.49 18.14 17.31
C LEU A 59 2.86 17.76 17.88
N ALA A 60 3.46 16.67 17.39
CA ALA A 60 4.77 16.22 17.83
C ALA A 60 5.90 17.15 17.35
N PHE A 61 5.63 17.98 16.34
CA PHE A 61 6.64 18.75 15.63
C PHE A 61 6.37 20.25 15.73
N GLU A 62 7.44 21.04 15.64
CA GLU A 62 7.29 22.48 15.45
C GLU A 62 6.59 22.76 14.11
N VAL A 63 5.67 23.72 14.12
CA VAL A 63 4.97 24.17 12.92
C VAL A 63 6.01 24.65 11.89
N ASP A 64 5.83 24.24 10.63
CA ASP A 64 6.72 24.54 9.50
C ASP A 64 8.17 24.01 9.62
N SER A 65 8.43 23.07 10.52
CA SER A 65 9.74 22.42 10.62
C SER A 65 10.03 21.47 9.46
N ALA A 66 11.31 21.17 9.24
CA ALA A 66 11.71 20.10 8.33
C ALA A 66 11.21 18.72 8.81
N GLU A 67 11.04 18.55 10.12
CA GLU A 67 10.61 17.30 10.75
C GLU A 67 9.16 16.94 10.40
N ILE A 68 8.22 17.90 10.52
CA ILE A 68 6.82 17.65 10.15
C ILE A 68 6.70 17.35 8.66
N ASN A 69 7.51 17.98 7.82
CA ASN A 69 7.53 17.70 6.38
C ASN A 69 8.08 16.30 6.09
N ALA A 70 9.18 15.91 6.74
CA ALA A 70 9.75 14.57 6.60
C ALA A 70 8.78 13.48 7.10
N PHE A 71 8.11 13.69 8.24
CA PHE A 71 7.07 12.78 8.71
C PHE A 71 5.91 12.68 7.72
N ASN A 72 5.44 13.80 7.16
CA ASN A 72 4.40 13.78 6.14
C ASN A 72 4.80 12.92 4.94
N PHE A 73 6.04 12.98 4.46
CA PHE A 73 6.53 12.10 3.39
C PHE A 73 6.57 10.62 3.81
N ILE A 74 7.06 10.33 5.01
CA ILE A 74 7.10 8.97 5.56
C ILE A 74 5.69 8.37 5.62
N ALA A 75 4.73 9.14 6.14
CA ALA A 75 3.35 8.73 6.27
C ALA A 75 2.65 8.60 4.91
N HIS A 76 2.95 9.50 3.97
CA HIS A 76 2.39 9.51 2.62
C HIS A 76 2.85 8.34 1.74
N ALA A 77 4.09 7.85 1.94
CA ALA A 77 4.64 6.76 1.14
C ALA A 77 3.78 5.49 1.19
N ASN A 78 3.21 5.18 2.36
CA ASN A 78 2.39 3.98 2.58
C ASN A 78 1.15 3.93 1.68
N PRO A 79 0.19 4.88 1.74
CA PRO A 79 -0.98 4.80 0.89
C PRO A 79 -0.65 4.85 -0.61
N ARG A 80 0.51 5.37 -1.01
CA ARG A 80 0.97 5.31 -2.42
C ARG A 80 1.41 3.93 -2.86
N ILE A 81 2.09 3.19 -1.99
CA ILE A 81 2.39 1.78 -2.20
C ILE A 81 1.09 0.96 -2.23
N TRP A 82 0.16 1.23 -1.30
CA TRP A 82 -1.11 0.52 -1.19
C TRP A 82 -2.05 0.77 -2.37
N GLU A 83 -2.12 1.98 -2.89
CA GLU A 83 -2.91 2.29 -4.09
C GLU A 83 -2.38 1.52 -5.29
N ASN A 84 -1.05 1.43 -5.45
CA ASN A 84 -0.45 0.59 -6.47
C ASN A 84 -0.80 -0.89 -6.26
N GLU A 85 -0.62 -1.44 -5.06
CA GLU A 85 -1.01 -2.83 -4.74
C GLU A 85 -2.47 -3.12 -5.08
N TRP A 86 -3.38 -2.23 -4.66
CA TRP A 86 -4.81 -2.35 -4.94
C TRP A 86 -5.13 -2.29 -6.44
N TYR A 87 -4.44 -1.44 -7.20
CA TYR A 87 -4.60 -1.40 -8.66
C TYR A 87 -4.07 -2.65 -9.36
N GLN A 88 -2.94 -3.21 -8.92
CA GLN A 88 -2.42 -4.47 -9.48
C GLN A 88 -3.32 -5.65 -9.13
N TYR A 89 -3.88 -5.66 -7.92
CA TYR A 89 -4.90 -6.62 -7.50
C TYR A 89 -6.14 -6.58 -8.40
N LYS A 90 -6.68 -5.38 -8.68
CA LYS A 90 -7.81 -5.22 -9.63
C LYS A 90 -7.50 -5.71 -11.04
N LYS A 91 -6.23 -5.80 -11.43
CA LYS A 91 -5.78 -6.33 -12.73
C LYS A 91 -5.48 -7.82 -12.70
N GLN A 92 -5.75 -8.52 -11.59
CA GLN A 92 -5.47 -9.94 -11.40
C GLN A 92 -3.97 -10.27 -11.52
N LEU A 93 -3.12 -9.29 -11.14
CA LEU A 93 -1.67 -9.48 -11.05
C LEU A 93 -1.22 -9.87 -9.62
N PHE A 94 -2.18 -9.99 -8.69
CA PHE A 94 -2.01 -10.52 -7.34
C PHE A 94 -3.06 -11.62 -7.12
N GLU A 95 -2.64 -12.69 -6.45
CA GLU A 95 -3.55 -13.67 -5.89
C GLU A 95 -4.29 -13.07 -4.68
N ASP A 96 -5.53 -13.54 -4.46
CA ASP A 96 -6.40 -13.03 -3.40
C ASP A 96 -5.75 -13.16 -2.01
N ASP A 97 -5.13 -14.31 -1.72
CA ASP A 97 -4.53 -14.60 -0.43
C ASP A 97 -3.34 -13.68 -0.10
N GLU A 98 -2.49 -13.39 -1.08
CA GLU A 98 -1.35 -12.50 -0.93
C GLU A 98 -1.80 -11.05 -0.69
N PHE A 99 -2.74 -10.56 -1.50
CA PHE A 99 -3.25 -9.20 -1.35
C PHE A 99 -3.97 -9.02 0.00
N LEU A 100 -4.81 -9.99 0.40
CA LEU A 100 -5.51 -9.98 1.68
C LEU A 100 -4.54 -10.02 2.87
N ALA A 101 -3.43 -10.76 2.78
CA ALA A 101 -2.42 -10.77 3.84
C ALA A 101 -1.76 -9.39 3.99
N ARG A 102 -1.35 -8.76 2.88
CA ARG A 102 -0.70 -7.43 2.89
C ARG A 102 -1.65 -6.33 3.37
N ASN A 103 -2.92 -6.40 2.98
CA ASN A 103 -3.87 -5.33 3.29
C ASN A 103 -4.32 -5.28 4.76
N ARG A 104 -4.00 -6.30 5.58
CA ARG A 104 -4.36 -6.37 7.01
C ARG A 104 -3.73 -5.26 7.83
N ILE A 105 -2.51 -4.84 7.49
CA ILE A 105 -1.77 -3.83 8.26
C ILE A 105 -2.23 -2.41 7.94
N TRP A 106 -2.84 -2.17 6.78
CA TRP A 106 -3.22 -0.82 6.32
C TRP A 106 -4.13 -0.08 7.31
N PRO A 107 -5.28 -0.64 7.76
CA PRO A 107 -6.14 0.05 8.73
C PRO A 107 -5.50 0.15 10.11
N VAL A 108 -4.61 -0.77 10.48
CA VAL A 108 -3.85 -0.69 11.74
C VAL A 108 -2.94 0.54 11.71
N LEU A 109 -2.21 0.75 10.62
CA LEU A 109 -1.34 1.92 10.49
C LEU A 109 -2.15 3.22 10.43
N LEU A 110 -3.22 3.26 9.63
CA LEU A 110 -4.10 4.43 9.52
C LEU A 110 -4.91 4.73 10.77
N SER A 111 -5.03 3.78 11.70
CA SER A 111 -5.68 4.03 12.99
C SER A 111 -4.82 4.87 13.93
N SER A 112 -3.51 4.98 13.68
CA SER A 112 -2.63 5.84 14.48
C SER A 112 -2.90 7.32 14.21
N PRO A 113 -2.86 8.19 15.24
CA PRO A 113 -3.22 9.60 15.09
C PRO A 113 -2.48 10.34 13.97
N GLY A 114 -1.17 10.12 13.85
CA GLY A 114 -0.36 10.79 12.84
C GLY A 114 -0.67 10.37 11.41
N PHE A 115 -0.72 9.05 11.16
CA PHE A 115 -1.06 8.54 9.83
C PHE A 115 -2.49 8.89 9.45
N ARG A 116 -3.42 8.89 10.42
CA ARG A 116 -4.80 9.31 10.21
C ARG A 116 -4.88 10.76 9.74
N ALA A 117 -4.20 11.66 10.44
CA ALA A 117 -4.19 13.08 10.11
C ALA A 117 -3.60 13.35 8.71
N VAL A 118 -2.51 12.65 8.36
CA VAL A 118 -1.91 12.74 7.02
C VAL A 118 -2.87 12.22 5.96
N TRP A 119 -3.51 11.07 6.18
CA TRP A 119 -4.50 10.54 5.26
C TRP A 119 -5.66 11.51 5.06
N ASP A 120 -6.29 11.99 6.14
CA ASP A 120 -7.45 12.87 6.03
C ASP A 120 -7.13 14.20 5.33
N SER A 121 -5.92 14.73 5.50
CA SER A 121 -5.48 15.96 4.82
C SER A 121 -5.10 15.78 3.35
N GLN A 122 -4.61 14.59 2.97
CA GLN A 122 -4.02 14.37 1.64
C GLN A 122 -4.80 13.41 0.75
N LYS A 123 -5.81 12.70 1.28
CA LYS A 123 -6.55 11.67 0.51
C LYS A 123 -7.14 12.19 -0.80
N GLY A 124 -7.36 13.49 -0.94
CA GLY A 124 -7.80 14.12 -2.20
C GLY A 124 -6.93 13.83 -3.44
N ILE A 125 -5.67 13.41 -3.28
CA ILE A 125 -4.76 13.12 -4.41
C ILE A 125 -4.79 11.66 -4.91
N TYR A 126 -5.63 10.83 -4.31
CA TYR A 126 -5.79 9.42 -4.65
C TYR A 126 -7.08 9.21 -5.45
N ALA A 127 -7.15 8.09 -6.16
CA ALA A 127 -8.32 7.77 -6.94
C ALA A 127 -9.59 7.60 -6.07
N PRO A 128 -10.77 8.05 -6.53
CA PRO A 128 -12.02 7.96 -5.77
C PRO A 128 -12.32 6.57 -5.20
N ASP A 129 -12.20 5.56 -6.04
CA ASP A 129 -12.49 4.17 -5.73
C ASP A 129 -11.49 3.56 -4.72
N PHE A 130 -10.21 3.94 -4.80
CA PHE A 130 -9.23 3.55 -3.79
C PHE A 130 -9.52 4.21 -2.42
N ARG A 131 -9.89 5.49 -2.41
CA ARG A 131 -10.23 6.21 -1.16
C ARG A 131 -11.41 5.58 -0.45
N GLU A 132 -12.48 5.29 -1.19
CA GLU A 132 -13.67 4.62 -0.66
C GLU A 132 -13.33 3.24 -0.08
N TYR A 133 -12.52 2.46 -0.81
CA TYR A 133 -12.05 1.15 -0.34
C TYR A 133 -11.27 1.27 0.99
N LEU A 134 -10.31 2.21 1.06
CA LEU A 134 -9.46 2.37 2.24
C LEU A 134 -10.21 2.95 3.44
N ASP A 135 -11.10 3.93 3.21
CA ASP A 135 -11.96 4.52 4.25
C ASP A 135 -12.92 3.47 4.83
N ALA A 136 -13.56 2.64 3.99
CA ALA A 136 -14.41 1.54 4.44
C ALA A 136 -13.63 0.51 5.27
N LYS A 137 -12.40 0.18 4.85
CA LYS A 137 -11.54 -0.75 5.58
C LYS A 137 -11.13 -0.20 6.95
N LEU A 138 -10.84 1.09 7.03
CA LEU A 138 -10.51 1.78 8.27
C LEU A 138 -11.71 1.87 9.21
N GLU A 139 -12.90 2.18 8.70
CA GLU A 139 -14.14 2.20 9.48
C GLU A 139 -14.49 0.80 10.04
N GLY A 140 -14.36 -0.24 9.21
CA GLY A 140 -14.53 -1.63 9.63
C GLY A 140 -13.58 -2.00 10.79
N TYR A 141 -12.31 -1.61 10.70
CA TYR A 141 -11.34 -1.83 11.76
C TYR A 141 -11.71 -1.09 13.07
N LEU A 142 -12.04 0.19 12.97
CA LEU A 142 -12.37 1.02 14.15
C LEU A 142 -13.67 0.59 14.84
N SER A 143 -14.61 0.02 14.10
CA SER A 143 -15.86 -0.52 14.64
C SER A 143 -15.73 -1.91 15.29
N GLY A 144 -14.54 -2.52 15.24
CA GLY A 144 -14.30 -3.85 15.83
C GLY A 144 -14.89 -5.00 15.03
N ASN A 145 -15.36 -4.76 13.80
CA ASN A 145 -15.81 -5.81 12.90
C ASN A 145 -14.57 -6.57 12.38
N SER A 146 -14.39 -7.81 12.81
CA SER A 146 -13.26 -8.65 12.39
C SER A 146 -13.27 -8.87 10.88
N PHE A 147 -12.09 -8.75 10.27
CA PHE A 147 -11.79 -8.84 8.83
C PHE A 147 -12.04 -10.23 8.19
N GLU A 148 -13.24 -10.78 8.30
CA GLU A 148 -13.55 -12.09 7.70
C GLU A 148 -14.28 -12.01 6.34
N SER A 149 -14.64 -10.83 5.80
CA SER A 149 -15.52 -10.80 4.62
C SER A 149 -15.44 -9.60 3.67
N LEU A 150 -14.27 -9.05 3.40
CA LEU A 150 -14.03 -8.20 2.21
C LEU A 150 -12.81 -8.73 1.46
#